data_AF-A0A7C5JPU8-F1
#
_entry.id   AF-A0A7C5JPU8-F1
#
_cell.length_a   1.000
_cell.length_b   1.000
_cell.length_c   1.000
_cell.angle_alpha   90.00
_cell.angle_beta   90.00
_cell.angle_gamma   90.00
#
_symmetry.space_group_name_H-M   'P 1'
#
loop_
_entity.id
_entity.type
_entity.pdbx_description
1 polymer ?
#
loop_
_entity_poly.entity_id
_entity_poly.type
_entity_poly.pdbx_seq_one_letter_code
_entity_poly.pdbx_strand_id
1 'polypeptide(L)'
;MRIISLQSGSNGNCVYVESLGVRLLFDAGISGKRASERLAGAGEDIRQVDALLISHDHSDHVSGLGIYQRKFGLPVYVSSSTLDTARRKRSLGTLGEIRHFRPGETLSIGHVSIETIHTPHDAADGSAFVVDDGLRRLGIFTDLGHVFEGLVEVISTLDAVLLESNYDAQMLASGPYPAYLKERIRGPHGHISNAESAEVLLAASGANG
;
A
#
# COMPACT_ATOMS: atom_id res chain seq x y z
N MET A 1 12.41 12.59 -4.59
CA MET A 1 11.74 11.33 -4.24
C MET A 1 12.17 10.20 -5.16
N ARG A 2 12.56 9.04 -4.60
CA ARG A 2 12.91 7.80 -5.30
C ARG A 2 11.97 6.69 -4.85
N ILE A 3 11.54 5.84 -5.78
CA ILE A 3 10.53 4.80 -5.53
C ILE A 3 11.04 3.48 -6.08
N ILE A 4 10.86 2.40 -5.32
CA ILE A 4 11.21 1.04 -5.76
C ILE A 4 10.06 0.10 -5.39
N SER A 5 9.39 -0.46 -6.39
CA SER A 5 8.49 -1.60 -6.17
C SER A 5 9.33 -2.83 -5.91
N LEU A 6 9.46 -3.22 -4.63
CA LEU A 6 10.16 -4.44 -4.26
C LEU A 6 9.31 -5.66 -4.64
N GLN A 7 8.00 -5.59 -4.47
CA GLN A 7 7.04 -6.51 -5.05
C GLN A 7 5.67 -5.87 -5.19
N SER A 8 4.96 -6.26 -6.24
CA SER A 8 3.53 -5.99 -6.39
C SER A 8 2.80 -7.25 -6.86
N GLY A 9 1.68 -7.57 -6.22
CA GLY A 9 0.78 -8.67 -6.58
C GLY A 9 0.43 -9.61 -5.43
N SER A 10 -0.46 -10.57 -5.69
CA SER A 10 -1.11 -11.43 -4.68
C SER A 10 -0.18 -12.32 -3.83
N ASN A 11 1.11 -12.39 -4.18
CA ASN A 11 2.14 -13.11 -3.44
C ASN A 11 2.95 -12.20 -2.51
N GLY A 12 2.49 -10.97 -2.30
CA GLY A 12 3.10 -9.98 -1.42
C GLY A 12 3.31 -8.63 -2.10
N ASN A 13 2.93 -7.57 -1.43
CA ASN A 13 3.21 -6.18 -1.75
C ASN A 13 4.28 -5.62 -0.81
N CYS A 14 5.21 -4.86 -1.37
CA CYS A 14 6.22 -4.12 -0.60
C CYS A 14 6.81 -3.03 -1.50
N VAL A 15 6.66 -1.77 -1.10
CA VAL A 15 7.15 -0.61 -1.84
C VAL A 15 8.10 0.19 -0.95
N TYR A 16 9.22 0.61 -1.52
CA TYR A 16 10.17 1.51 -0.87
C TYR A 16 10.05 2.91 -1.46
N VAL A 17 10.08 3.91 -0.58
CA VAL A 17 10.12 5.33 -0.96
C VAL A 17 11.21 6.02 -0.16
N GLU A 18 12.03 6.82 -0.84
CA GLU A 18 13.01 7.70 -0.22
C GLU A 18 12.80 9.14 -0.66
N SER A 19 12.68 10.06 0.29
CA SER A 19 12.73 11.49 0.00
C SER A 19 13.30 12.28 1.17
N LEU A 20 14.06 13.32 0.84
CA LEU A 20 14.70 14.21 1.83
C LEU A 20 15.46 13.46 2.95
N GLY A 21 16.08 12.33 2.60
CA GLY A 21 16.82 11.47 3.54
C GLY A 21 15.97 10.54 4.40
N VAL A 22 14.63 10.63 4.30
CA VAL A 22 13.67 9.73 4.96
C VAL A 22 13.39 8.53 4.07
N ARG A 23 13.46 7.32 4.64
CA ARG A 23 13.30 6.03 3.98
C ARG A 23 12.09 5.30 4.55
N LEU A 24 11.12 5.02 3.70
CA LEU A 24 9.84 4.43 4.07
C LEU A 24 9.64 3.10 3.36
N LEU A 25 9.06 2.14 4.07
CA LEU A 25 8.48 0.94 3.47
C LEU A 25 6.96 0.97 3.64
N PHE A 26 6.26 0.61 2.57
CA PHE A 26 4.83 0.40 2.55
C PHE A 26 4.59 -1.08 2.31
N ASP A 27 3.90 -1.69 3.28
CA ASP A 27 3.58 -3.10 3.38
C ASP A 27 4.77 -4.05 3.55
N ALA A 28 4.49 -5.15 4.24
CA ALA A 28 5.40 -6.24 4.56
C ALA A 28 4.84 -7.57 4.01
N GLY A 29 4.35 -7.55 2.78
CA GLY A 29 3.77 -8.70 2.09
C GLY A 29 4.76 -9.80 1.75
N ILE A 30 6.04 -9.44 1.63
CA ILE A 30 7.13 -10.38 1.34
C ILE A 30 7.97 -10.64 2.57
N SER A 31 8.70 -11.75 2.60
CA SER A 31 9.61 -12.04 3.70
C SER A 31 10.66 -10.95 3.87
N GLY A 32 11.03 -10.64 5.11
CA GLY A 32 12.04 -9.62 5.40
C GLY A 32 13.40 -9.93 4.76
N LYS A 33 13.74 -11.21 4.56
CA LYS A 33 14.92 -11.62 3.78
C LYS A 33 14.82 -11.13 2.32
N ARG A 34 13.68 -11.38 1.66
CA ARG A 34 13.47 -10.99 0.26
C ARG A 34 13.48 -9.47 0.08
N ALA A 35 12.85 -8.72 0.99
CA ALA A 35 12.90 -7.26 0.95
C ALA A 35 14.33 -6.74 1.13
N SER A 36 15.06 -7.26 2.11
CA SER A 36 16.47 -6.90 2.35
C SER A 36 17.37 -7.18 1.14
N GLU A 37 17.22 -8.33 0.49
CA GLU A 37 18.00 -8.69 -0.71
C GLU A 37 17.68 -7.77 -1.89
N ARG A 38 16.40 -7.44 -2.10
CA ARG A 38 15.97 -6.55 -3.20
C ARG A 38 16.40 -5.11 -2.98
N LEU A 39 16.32 -4.60 -1.76
CA LEU A 39 16.86 -3.28 -1.41
C LEU A 39 18.38 -3.23 -1.60
N ALA A 40 19.10 -4.25 -1.14
CA ALA A 40 20.54 -4.33 -1.33
C ALA A 40 20.94 -4.33 -2.81
N GLY A 41 20.16 -5.02 -3.66
CA GLY A 41 20.35 -4.98 -5.12
C GLY A 41 20.15 -3.60 -5.75
N ALA A 42 19.44 -2.70 -5.06
CA ALA A 42 19.24 -1.31 -5.45
C ALA A 42 20.18 -0.33 -4.69
N GLY A 43 21.13 -0.83 -3.90
CA GLY A 43 22.08 -0.03 -3.13
C GLY A 43 21.57 0.45 -1.77
N GLU A 44 20.41 -0.04 -1.31
CA GLU A 44 19.80 0.38 -0.04
C GLU A 44 19.96 -0.69 1.05
N ASP A 45 20.10 -0.25 2.31
CA ASP A 45 20.04 -1.14 3.47
C ASP A 45 18.68 -1.03 4.15
N ILE A 46 17.96 -2.15 4.26
CA ILE A 46 16.67 -2.23 4.96
C ILE A 46 16.77 -1.73 6.40
N ARG A 47 17.94 -1.80 7.06
CA ARG A 47 18.14 -1.31 8.43
C ARG A 47 18.17 0.21 8.53
N GLN A 48 18.30 0.92 7.41
CA GLN A 48 18.25 2.38 7.35
C GLN A 48 16.83 2.90 7.08
N VAL A 49 15.84 2.02 6.95
CA VAL A 49 14.43 2.40 6.82
C VAL A 49 13.94 2.99 8.14
N ASP A 50 13.33 4.18 8.06
CA ASP A 50 12.85 4.96 9.20
C ASP A 50 11.48 4.47 9.68
N ALA A 51 10.65 3.94 8.77
CA ALA A 51 9.33 3.41 9.11
C ALA A 51 8.81 2.37 8.12
N LEU A 52 8.05 1.42 8.66
CA LEU A 52 7.21 0.50 7.92
C LEU A 52 5.74 0.86 8.17
N LEU A 53 5.02 1.27 7.13
CA LEU A 53 3.60 1.55 7.17
C LEU A 53 2.82 0.38 6.56
N ILE A 54 1.72 -0.02 7.19
CA ILE A 54 0.86 -1.11 6.71
C ILE A 54 -0.48 -0.54 6.27
N SER A 55 -0.89 -0.86 5.05
CA SER A 55 -2.15 -0.40 4.46
C SER A 55 -3.35 -1.07 5.10
N HIS A 56 -3.36 -2.40 5.19
CA HIS A 56 -4.51 -3.18 5.64
C HIS A 56 -4.16 -4.63 6.07
N ASP A 57 -5.15 -5.41 6.49
CA ASP A 57 -4.95 -6.68 7.20
C ASP A 57 -4.78 -7.92 6.32
N HIS A 58 -4.65 -7.79 5.00
CA HIS A 58 -4.48 -8.95 4.11
C HIS A 58 -3.06 -9.55 4.20
N SER A 59 -2.96 -10.83 3.89
CA SER A 59 -1.75 -11.62 4.16
C SER A 59 -0.56 -11.18 3.32
N ASP A 60 -0.82 -10.80 2.09
CA ASP A 60 0.13 -10.22 1.14
C ASP A 60 0.47 -8.76 1.46
N HIS A 61 0.05 -8.22 2.60
CA HIS A 61 0.47 -6.90 3.10
C HIS A 61 1.09 -6.97 4.49
N VAL A 62 0.55 -7.78 5.40
CA VAL A 62 0.94 -7.73 6.82
C VAL A 62 1.77 -8.92 7.32
N SER A 63 1.84 -10.03 6.57
CA SER A 63 2.40 -11.29 7.12
C SER A 63 3.86 -11.19 7.54
N GLY A 64 4.66 -10.34 6.90
CA GLY A 64 6.06 -10.10 7.23
C GLY A 64 6.26 -9.15 8.42
N LEU A 65 5.26 -8.40 8.86
CA LEU A 65 5.37 -7.26 9.80
C LEU A 65 6.29 -7.56 10.99
N GLY A 66 6.03 -8.64 11.72
CA GLY A 66 6.82 -8.96 12.91
C GLY A 66 8.27 -9.34 12.62
N ILE A 67 8.56 -9.92 11.45
CA ILE A 67 9.94 -10.19 11.03
C ILE A 67 10.68 -8.87 10.77
N TYR A 68 10.02 -7.90 10.12
CA TYR A 68 10.62 -6.61 9.79
C TYR A 68 11.02 -5.86 11.06
N GLN A 69 10.10 -5.82 12.02
CA GLN A 69 10.36 -5.20 13.31
C GLN A 69 11.47 -5.92 14.09
N ARG A 70 11.38 -7.24 14.30
CA ARG A 70 12.33 -7.96 15.15
C ARG A 70 13.73 -8.07 14.55
N LYS A 71 13.83 -8.31 13.24
CA LYS A 71 15.12 -8.56 12.58
C LYS A 71 15.86 -7.27 12.21
N PHE A 72 15.12 -6.26 11.79
CA PHE A 72 15.69 -5.02 11.26
C PHE A 72 15.47 -3.81 12.17
N GLY A 73 14.58 -3.91 13.17
CA GLY A 73 14.33 -2.84 14.14
C GLY A 73 13.36 -1.77 13.64
N LEU A 74 12.57 -2.06 12.60
CA LEU A 74 11.74 -1.04 11.95
C LEU A 74 10.59 -0.58 12.84
N PRO A 75 10.41 0.74 13.05
CA PRO A 75 9.19 1.29 13.61
C PRO A 75 7.99 0.95 12.71
N VAL A 76 6.96 0.34 13.29
CA VAL A 76 5.77 -0.09 12.54
C VAL A 76 4.62 0.85 12.80
N TYR A 77 4.00 1.32 11.73
CA TYR A 77 2.81 2.15 11.70
C TYR A 77 1.65 1.37 11.11
N VAL A 78 0.57 1.21 11.88
CA VAL A 78 -0.62 0.45 11.45
C VAL A 78 -1.84 0.84 12.28
N SER A 79 -3.04 0.89 11.68
CA SER A 79 -4.25 1.15 12.45
C SER A 79 -4.55 0.01 13.43
N SER A 80 -5.20 0.32 14.56
CA SER A 80 -5.51 -0.69 15.58
C SER A 80 -6.42 -1.79 15.03
N SER A 81 -7.43 -1.43 14.23
CA SER A 81 -8.34 -2.37 13.58
C SER A 81 -7.61 -3.35 12.64
N THR A 82 -6.68 -2.83 11.83
CA THR A 82 -5.83 -3.62 10.94
C THR A 82 -4.97 -4.61 11.75
N LEU A 83 -4.29 -4.14 12.79
CA LEU A 83 -3.43 -4.99 13.60
C LEU A 83 -4.21 -6.09 14.32
N ASP A 84 -5.32 -5.75 14.95
CA ASP A 84 -6.13 -6.71 15.70
C ASP A 84 -6.72 -7.77 14.78
N THR A 85 -7.18 -7.38 13.59
CA THR A 85 -7.71 -8.33 12.60
C THR A 85 -6.60 -9.22 12.05
N ALA A 86 -5.45 -8.66 11.72
CA ALA A 86 -4.30 -9.44 11.28
C ALA A 86 -3.89 -10.47 12.35
N ARG A 87 -3.83 -10.08 13.64
CA ARG A 87 -3.53 -10.99 14.77
C ARG A 87 -4.55 -12.12 14.94
N ARG A 88 -5.84 -11.85 14.70
CA ARG A 88 -6.88 -12.89 14.73
C ARG A 88 -6.76 -13.86 13.55
N LYS A 89 -6.38 -13.36 12.38
CA LYS A 89 -6.30 -14.16 11.14
C LYS A 89 -4.99 -14.95 11.02
N ARG A 90 -3.88 -14.50 11.63
CA ARG A 90 -2.57 -15.17 11.53
C ARG A 90 -1.61 -14.79 12.66
N SER A 91 -0.59 -15.63 12.84
CA SER A 91 0.52 -15.32 13.73
C SER A 91 1.46 -14.28 13.11
N LEU A 92 1.61 -13.14 13.79
CA LEU A 92 2.62 -12.11 13.46
C LEU A 92 3.90 -12.28 14.32
N GLY A 93 3.91 -13.27 15.22
CA GLY A 93 4.93 -13.44 16.26
C GLY A 93 4.91 -12.32 17.29
N THR A 94 5.96 -12.23 18.10
CA THR A 94 6.11 -11.16 19.10
C THR A 94 6.31 -9.82 18.40
N LEU A 95 5.52 -8.82 18.79
CA LEU A 95 5.63 -7.46 18.31
C LEU A 95 6.11 -6.57 19.46
N GLY A 96 7.02 -5.65 19.15
CA GLY A 96 7.43 -4.57 20.05
C GLY A 96 6.40 -3.45 20.06
N GLU A 97 6.86 -2.23 20.31
CA GLU A 97 6.03 -1.03 20.25
C GLU A 97 5.49 -0.82 18.82
N ILE A 98 4.17 -0.62 18.72
CA ILE A 98 3.47 -0.30 17.48
C ILE A 98 2.98 1.14 17.57
N ARG A 99 3.20 1.90 16.51
CA ARG A 99 2.66 3.25 16.35
C ARG A 99 1.33 3.14 15.62
N HIS A 100 0.27 3.62 16.24
CA HIS A 100 -1.05 3.59 15.64
C HIS A 100 -1.35 4.89 14.93
N PHE A 101 -2.04 4.78 13.80
CA PHE A 101 -2.67 5.90 13.10
C PHE A 101 -4.13 5.56 12.83
N ARG A 102 -4.95 6.56 12.55
CA ARG A 102 -6.30 6.38 12.00
C ARG A 102 -6.31 6.81 10.54
N PRO A 103 -6.91 6.03 9.62
CA PRO A 103 -7.04 6.47 8.24
C PRO A 103 -7.75 7.82 8.15
N GLY A 104 -7.26 8.71 7.29
CA GLY A 104 -7.64 10.12 7.23
C GLY A 104 -6.70 11.04 8.00
N GLU A 105 -5.80 10.52 8.86
CA GLU A 105 -4.78 11.32 9.53
C GLU A 105 -3.56 11.56 8.63
N THR A 106 -2.83 12.63 8.92
CA THR A 106 -1.51 12.90 8.35
C THR A 106 -0.43 12.59 9.37
N LEU A 107 0.51 11.73 8.99
CA LEU A 107 1.69 11.39 9.76
C LEU A 107 2.87 12.28 9.35
N SER A 108 3.81 12.50 10.27
CA SER A 108 5.07 13.18 9.96
C SER A 108 6.24 12.29 10.35
N ILE A 109 7.12 12.02 9.39
CA ILE A 109 8.33 11.22 9.59
C ILE A 109 9.50 12.04 9.02
N GLY A 110 10.32 12.58 9.91
CA GLY A 110 11.35 13.55 9.52
C GLY A 110 10.74 14.78 8.84
N HIS A 111 11.15 15.04 7.59
CA HIS A 111 10.68 16.17 6.78
C HIS A 111 9.59 15.79 5.77
N VAL A 112 9.06 14.57 5.86
CA VAL A 112 8.06 14.03 4.93
C VAL A 112 6.73 13.87 5.66
N SER A 113 5.65 14.36 5.05
CA SER A 113 4.28 14.07 5.49
C SER A 113 3.73 12.86 4.75
N ILE A 114 2.99 12.02 5.46
CA ILE A 114 2.26 10.89 4.89
C ILE A 114 0.79 11.06 5.21
N GLU A 115 0.00 11.43 4.21
CA GLU A 115 -1.45 11.44 4.32
C GLU A 115 -1.96 10.00 4.17
N THR A 116 -2.86 9.60 5.06
CA THR A 116 -3.55 8.30 4.97
C THR A 116 -4.97 8.55 4.46
N ILE A 117 -5.40 7.79 3.46
CA ILE A 117 -6.72 7.94 2.85
C ILE A 117 -7.48 6.64 3.06
N HIS A 118 -8.67 6.72 3.64
CA HIS A 118 -9.49 5.55 3.86
C HIS A 118 -9.90 4.90 2.52
N THR A 119 -9.73 3.57 2.43
CA THR A 119 -10.10 2.80 1.23
C THR A 119 -11.26 1.86 1.53
N PRO A 120 -12.27 1.75 0.64
CA PRO A 120 -13.44 0.88 0.83
C PRO A 120 -13.19 -0.61 0.55
N HIS A 121 -11.93 -1.05 0.47
CA HIS A 121 -11.54 -2.43 0.23
C HIS A 121 -12.01 -3.38 1.33
N ASP A 122 -12.11 -4.69 1.03
CA ASP A 122 -12.57 -5.76 1.95
C ASP A 122 -11.58 -6.03 3.09
N ALA A 123 -11.31 -5.04 3.94
CA ALA A 123 -10.44 -5.11 5.09
C ALA A 123 -11.15 -4.57 6.34
N ALA A 124 -10.61 -4.85 7.52
CA ALA A 124 -11.16 -4.30 8.76
C ALA A 124 -11.01 -2.78 8.85
N ASP A 125 -10.00 -2.27 8.14
CA ASP A 125 -9.71 -0.88 7.87
C ASP A 125 -8.72 -0.87 6.70
N GLY A 126 -8.65 0.22 5.94
CA GLY A 126 -7.79 0.29 4.76
C GLY A 126 -7.27 1.69 4.52
N SER A 127 -5.99 1.76 4.12
CA SER A 127 -5.31 3.01 3.81
C SER A 127 -4.57 2.94 2.49
N ALA A 128 -4.86 3.91 1.63
CA ALA A 128 -3.91 4.38 0.65
C ALA A 128 -3.03 5.48 1.27
N PHE A 129 -1.88 5.75 0.66
CA PHE A 129 -0.92 6.71 1.19
C PHE A 129 -0.57 7.77 0.14
N VAL A 130 -0.48 9.03 0.57
CA VAL A 130 0.19 10.08 -0.20
C VAL A 130 1.42 10.53 0.56
N VAL A 131 2.59 10.39 -0.07
CA VAL A 131 3.87 10.85 0.44
C VAL A 131 4.15 12.22 -0.15
N ASP A 132 4.31 13.22 0.72
CA ASP A 132 4.55 14.61 0.33
C ASP A 132 5.81 15.12 1.03
N ASP A 133 6.78 15.60 0.24
CA ASP A 133 8.02 16.20 0.72
C ASP A 133 8.06 17.74 0.62
N GLY A 134 6.90 18.36 0.33
CA GLY A 134 6.72 19.80 0.11
C GLY A 134 7.10 20.27 -1.29
N LEU A 135 7.74 19.42 -2.10
CA LEU A 135 8.12 19.70 -3.49
C LEU A 135 7.47 18.73 -4.47
N ARG A 136 7.30 17.47 -4.08
CA ARG A 136 6.72 16.39 -4.88
C ARG A 136 5.76 15.56 -4.04
N ARG A 137 4.68 15.11 -4.69
CA ARG A 137 3.64 14.27 -4.10
C ARG A 137 3.54 12.94 -4.84
N LEU A 138 3.62 11.84 -4.10
CA LEU A 138 3.50 10.48 -4.60
C LEU A 138 2.30 9.78 -3.96
N GLY A 139 1.40 9.26 -4.78
CA GLY A 139 0.33 8.36 -4.33
C GLY A 139 0.72 6.89 -4.38
N ILE A 140 0.33 6.13 -3.36
CA ILE A 140 0.38 4.66 -3.32
C ILE A 140 -1.05 4.17 -3.04
N PHE A 141 -1.72 3.76 -4.11
CA PHE A 141 -3.11 3.34 -4.14
C PHE A 141 -3.19 1.88 -4.59
N THR A 142 -2.84 0.98 -3.69
CA THR A 142 -3.03 -0.47 -3.85
C THR A 142 -4.27 -0.92 -3.10
N ASP A 143 -5.03 -1.86 -3.65
CA ASP A 143 -6.21 -2.46 -3.01
C ASP A 143 -7.24 -1.41 -2.58
N LEU A 144 -7.76 -0.66 -3.56
CA LEU A 144 -8.75 0.39 -3.34
C LEU A 144 -10.16 -0.17 -3.12
N GLY A 145 -10.46 -1.36 -3.64
CA GLY A 145 -11.81 -1.89 -3.67
C GLY A 145 -12.58 -1.41 -4.90
N HIS A 146 -12.84 -0.11 -4.98
CA HIS A 146 -13.51 0.55 -6.10
C HIS A 146 -13.06 2.01 -6.23
N VAL A 147 -13.40 2.65 -7.36
CA VAL A 147 -13.20 4.09 -7.55
C VAL A 147 -14.16 4.87 -6.64
N PHE A 148 -13.63 5.50 -5.60
CA PHE A 148 -14.41 6.26 -4.63
C PHE A 148 -14.43 7.77 -4.93
N GLU A 149 -15.39 8.49 -4.34
CA GLU A 149 -15.53 9.94 -4.47
C GLU A 149 -14.30 10.67 -3.92
N GLY A 150 -13.70 11.59 -4.68
CA GLY A 150 -12.48 12.28 -4.28
C GLY A 150 -11.18 11.66 -4.83
N LEU A 151 -11.22 10.43 -5.36
CA LEU A 151 -10.00 9.76 -5.84
C LEU A 151 -9.33 10.51 -6.99
N VAL A 152 -10.11 10.98 -7.97
CA VAL A 152 -9.61 11.73 -9.13
C VAL A 152 -9.02 13.06 -8.68
N GLU A 153 -9.70 13.75 -7.77
CA GLU A 153 -9.26 15.01 -7.18
C GLU A 153 -7.93 14.84 -6.48
N VAL A 154 -7.78 13.80 -5.64
CA VAL A 154 -6.50 13.51 -4.99
C VAL A 154 -5.42 13.21 -6.03
N ILE A 155 -5.67 12.31 -6.98
CA ILE A 155 -4.67 11.92 -7.99
C ILE A 155 -4.23 13.12 -8.84
N SER A 156 -5.14 14.06 -9.15
CA SER A 156 -4.81 15.27 -9.91
C SER A 156 -3.77 16.17 -9.22
N THR A 157 -3.60 16.02 -7.90
CA THR A 157 -2.61 16.79 -7.13
C THR A 157 -1.23 16.15 -7.05
N LEU A 158 -1.04 14.96 -7.64
CA LEU A 158 0.18 14.15 -7.51
C LEU A 158 1.14 14.35 -8.67
N ASP A 159 2.43 14.29 -8.40
CA ASP A 159 3.48 14.23 -9.42
C ASP A 159 3.68 12.80 -9.95
N ALA A 160 3.37 11.79 -9.13
CA ALA A 160 3.46 10.38 -9.49
C ALA A 160 2.43 9.56 -8.71
N VAL A 161 2.02 8.43 -9.29
CA VAL A 161 1.07 7.51 -8.66
C VAL A 161 1.42 6.05 -8.94
N LEU A 162 1.43 5.23 -7.90
CA LEU A 162 1.33 3.78 -7.99
C LEU A 162 -0.14 3.42 -7.79
N LEU A 163 -0.83 3.08 -8.87
CA LEU A 163 -2.25 2.74 -8.87
C LEU A 163 -2.42 1.26 -9.20
N GLU A 164 -3.29 0.59 -8.46
CA GLU A 164 -3.65 -0.79 -8.74
C GLU A 164 -4.32 -0.94 -10.13
N SER A 165 -4.21 -2.12 -10.72
CA SER A 165 -4.73 -2.47 -12.04
C SER A 165 -4.87 -3.99 -12.09
N ASN A 166 -5.92 -4.50 -11.47
CA ASN A 166 -5.88 -5.87 -10.93
C ASN A 166 -6.42 -6.92 -11.90
N TYR A 167 -7.31 -6.53 -12.81
CA TYR A 167 -7.87 -7.45 -13.77
C TYR A 167 -8.36 -6.78 -15.05
N ASP A 168 -8.29 -7.54 -16.14
CA ASP A 168 -9.04 -7.28 -17.36
C ASP A 168 -10.41 -7.97 -17.26
N ALA A 169 -11.50 -7.26 -17.57
CA ALA A 169 -12.85 -7.75 -17.40
C ALA A 169 -13.16 -9.00 -18.26
N GLN A 170 -12.63 -9.07 -19.48
CA GLN A 170 -12.82 -10.22 -20.36
C GLN A 170 -12.02 -11.43 -19.85
N MET A 171 -10.75 -11.23 -19.51
CA MET A 171 -9.91 -12.29 -18.94
C MET A 171 -10.48 -12.83 -17.63
N LEU A 172 -11.02 -11.96 -16.76
CA LEU A 172 -11.69 -12.39 -15.54
C LEU A 172 -12.95 -13.20 -15.87
N ALA A 173 -13.76 -12.77 -16.83
CA ALA A 173 -14.99 -13.47 -17.22
C ALA A 173 -14.71 -14.85 -17.82
N SER A 174 -13.73 -14.98 -18.72
CA SER A 174 -13.38 -16.23 -19.41
C SER A 174 -12.39 -17.11 -18.63
N GLY A 175 -11.78 -16.58 -17.58
CA GLY A 175 -10.74 -17.26 -16.80
C GLY A 175 -11.24 -18.44 -15.96
N PRO A 176 -10.31 -19.22 -15.39
CA PRO A 176 -10.61 -20.47 -14.69
C PRO A 176 -11.20 -20.27 -13.28
N TYR A 177 -11.29 -19.03 -12.79
CA TYR A 177 -11.81 -18.78 -11.45
C TYR A 177 -13.26 -19.23 -11.30
N PRO A 178 -13.64 -19.76 -10.13
CA PRO A 178 -15.04 -20.07 -9.85
C PRO A 178 -15.87 -18.78 -9.81
N ALA A 179 -17.16 -18.88 -10.11
CA ALA A 179 -18.06 -17.72 -10.24
C ALA A 179 -18.03 -16.81 -9.01
N TYR A 180 -18.06 -17.37 -7.80
CA TYR A 180 -18.04 -16.57 -6.56
C TYR A 180 -16.77 -15.72 -6.42
N LEU A 181 -15.61 -16.19 -6.92
CA LEU A 181 -14.36 -15.44 -6.85
C LEU A 181 -14.35 -14.32 -7.89
N LYS A 182 -14.90 -14.57 -9.09
CA LYS A 182 -15.11 -13.53 -10.10
C LYS A 182 -16.02 -12.42 -9.58
N GLU A 183 -17.12 -12.79 -8.92
CA GLU A 183 -18.03 -11.84 -8.25
C GLU A 183 -17.32 -11.04 -7.17
N ARG A 184 -16.50 -11.70 -6.33
CA ARG A 184 -15.74 -11.00 -5.29
C ARG A 184 -14.75 -9.99 -5.88
N ILE A 185 -14.03 -10.36 -6.94
CA ILE A 185 -13.03 -9.50 -7.58
C ILE A 185 -13.68 -8.26 -8.20
N ARG A 186 -14.82 -8.41 -8.89
CA ARG A 186 -15.54 -7.29 -9.52
C ARG A 186 -16.49 -6.54 -8.59
N GLY A 187 -16.71 -7.06 -7.40
CA GLY A 187 -17.65 -6.50 -6.43
C GLY A 187 -17.13 -5.20 -5.81
N PRO A 188 -17.98 -4.46 -5.08
CA PRO A 188 -17.63 -3.16 -4.51
C PRO A 188 -16.48 -3.19 -3.47
N HIS A 189 -16.15 -4.37 -2.93
CA HIS A 189 -15.02 -4.54 -2.01
C HIS A 189 -13.84 -5.30 -2.65
N GLY A 190 -13.87 -5.50 -3.96
CA GLY A 190 -12.88 -6.25 -4.72
C GLY A 190 -11.67 -5.40 -5.06
N HIS A 191 -11.47 -5.14 -6.35
CA HIS A 191 -10.42 -4.28 -6.87
C HIS A 191 -10.93 -3.48 -8.06
N ILE A 192 -10.23 -2.41 -8.42
CA ILE A 192 -10.48 -1.73 -9.69
C ILE A 192 -9.90 -2.52 -10.88
N SER A 193 -10.61 -2.49 -12.00
CA SER A 193 -10.18 -3.07 -13.26
C SER A 193 -9.14 -2.20 -13.97
N ASN A 194 -8.44 -2.78 -14.93
CA ASN A 194 -7.47 -2.05 -15.76
C ASN A 194 -8.10 -0.86 -16.50
N ALA A 195 -9.38 -0.98 -16.90
CA ALA A 195 -10.11 0.07 -17.57
C ALA A 195 -10.43 1.23 -16.61
N GLU A 196 -10.93 0.91 -15.41
CA GLU A 196 -11.20 1.92 -14.37
C GLU A 196 -9.93 2.65 -13.95
N SER A 197 -8.80 1.94 -13.80
CA SER A 197 -7.50 2.58 -13.53
C SER A 197 -7.14 3.58 -14.63
N ALA A 198 -7.32 3.22 -15.91
CA ALA A 198 -7.06 4.11 -17.03
C ALA A 198 -8.00 5.32 -17.05
N GLU A 199 -9.29 5.12 -16.79
CA GLU A 199 -10.29 6.21 -16.73
C GLU A 199 -9.97 7.22 -15.63
N VAL A 200 -9.60 6.73 -14.44
CA VAL A 200 -9.18 7.58 -13.31
C VAL A 200 -7.95 8.42 -13.70
N LEU A 201 -6.94 7.80 -14.31
CA LEU A 201 -5.72 8.51 -14.74
C LEU A 201 -6.00 9.55 -15.83
N LEU A 202 -6.87 9.23 -16.79
CA LEU A 202 -7.29 10.17 -17.84
C LEU A 202 -8.04 11.37 -17.26
N ALA A 203 -8.99 11.11 -16.35
CA ALA A 203 -9.74 12.17 -15.68
C ALA A 203 -8.83 13.08 -14.86
N ALA A 204 -7.90 12.50 -14.08
CA ALA A 204 -6.96 13.26 -13.25
C ALA A 204 -5.97 14.09 -14.09
N SER A 205 -5.55 13.57 -15.24
CA SER A 205 -4.65 14.29 -16.16
C SER A 205 -5.36 15.45 -16.87
N GLY A 206 -6.66 15.31 -17.15
CA GLY A 206 -7.48 16.34 -17.80
C GLY A 206 -7.94 17.46 -16.87
N ALA A 207 -7.99 17.23 -15.55
CA ALA A 207 -8.36 18.24 -14.56
C ALA A 207 -7.33 19.38 -14.42
N ASN A 208 -6.10 19.16 -14.88
CA ASN A 208 -5.00 20.12 -14.85
C ASN A 208 -4.82 20.88 -16.20
N GLY A 209 -5.79 20.80 -17.11
CA GLY A 209 -5.78 21.42 -18.45
C GLY A 209 -6.64 22.67 -18.58
#